data_AF-A0A8T6WRN3-F1
#
_entry.id   AF-A0A8T6WRN3-F1
#
_cell.length_a   1.000
_cell.length_b   1.000
_cell.length_c   1.000
_cell.angle_alpha   90.00
_cell.angle_beta   90.00
_cell.angle_gamma   90.00
#
_symmetry.space_group_name_H-M   'P 1'
#
loop_
_entity.id
_entity.type
_entity.pdbx_description
1 polymer ?
#
loop_
_entity_poly.entity_id
_entity_poly.type
_entity_poly.pdbx_seq_one_letter_code
_entity_poly.pdbx_strand_id
1 'polypeptide(L)'
;MTKGLKVFISADMEGISGIVDWEQTGSSGLNSEYQQGRRLTANDVNAAIEGVLEAGVKEIVVRDAHARKNNIKPEDLNKEATLLRGTPKPYGPMGGFNGEYDAVLYVGYHAKAGTPNA
;
A
#
# COMPACT_ATOMS: atom_id res chain seq x y z
N MET A 1 -3.75 -23.58 21.08
CA MET A 1 -3.19 -22.22 20.86
C MET A 1 -4.10 -21.52 19.87
N THR A 2 -4.60 -20.33 20.18
CA THR A 2 -5.35 -19.53 19.21
C THR A 2 -4.38 -19.08 18.11
N LYS A 3 -4.80 -19.19 16.84
CA LYS A 3 -4.03 -18.67 15.70
C LYS A 3 -3.82 -17.16 15.91
N GLY A 4 -2.62 -16.65 15.66
CA GLY A 4 -2.36 -15.20 15.69
C GLY A 4 -3.08 -14.49 14.55
N LEU A 5 -3.39 -13.20 14.74
CA LEU A 5 -4.03 -12.39 13.71
C LEU A 5 -3.06 -12.12 12.55
N LYS A 6 -3.59 -12.12 11.33
CA LYS A 6 -2.87 -11.84 10.09
C LYS A 6 -3.59 -10.76 9.28
N VAL A 7 -2.87 -9.72 8.89
CA VAL A 7 -3.42 -8.53 8.22
C VAL A 7 -2.80 -8.35 6.84
N PHE A 8 -3.65 -8.05 5.86
CA PHE A 8 -3.24 -7.64 4.52
C PHE A 8 -3.45 -6.14 4.34
N ILE A 9 -2.46 -5.42 3.82
CA ILE A 9 -2.56 -4.01 3.47
C ILE A 9 -2.43 -3.91 1.96
N SER A 10 -3.46 -3.44 1.27
CA SER A 10 -3.37 -3.05 -0.13
C SER A 10 -3.09 -1.55 -0.20
N ALA A 11 -1.95 -1.18 -0.78
CA ALA A 11 -1.47 0.19 -0.82
C ALA A 11 -1.52 0.75 -2.24
N ASP A 12 -2.38 1.73 -2.45
CA ASP A 12 -2.44 2.55 -3.66
C ASP A 12 -1.79 3.93 -3.40
N MET A 13 -1.72 4.79 -4.42
CA MET A 13 -0.87 6.00 -4.35
C MET A 13 -1.64 7.31 -4.41
N GLU A 14 -2.73 7.37 -5.16
CA GLU A 14 -3.48 8.59 -5.47
C GLU A 14 -4.10 9.25 -4.24
N GLY A 15 -4.52 8.46 -3.26
CA GLY A 15 -5.16 8.93 -2.02
C GLY A 15 -4.20 9.05 -0.83
N ILE A 16 -2.88 8.97 -1.05
CA ILE A 16 -1.89 9.10 0.03
C ILE A 16 -1.84 10.54 0.53
N SER A 17 -1.62 10.70 1.85
CA SER A 17 -1.54 12.01 2.48
C SER A 17 -0.43 12.86 1.86
N GLY A 18 -0.79 14.06 1.40
CA GLY A 18 0.14 15.00 0.77
C GLY A 18 0.33 14.82 -0.74
N ILE A 19 -0.32 13.82 -1.37
CA ILE A 19 -0.46 13.75 -2.82
C ILE A 19 -1.54 14.74 -3.24
N VAL A 20 -1.16 15.67 -4.12
CA VAL A 20 -2.05 16.71 -4.67
C VAL A 20 -1.94 16.82 -6.19
N ASP A 21 -0.96 16.15 -6.80
CA ASP A 21 -0.72 16.16 -8.23
C ASP A 21 -0.42 14.75 -8.78
N TRP A 22 -0.88 14.49 -10.01
CA TRP A 22 -0.64 13.24 -10.73
C TRP A 22 0.83 12.98 -11.02
N GLU A 23 1.67 14.01 -11.13
CA GLU A 23 3.12 13.81 -11.29
C GLU A 23 3.71 13.07 -10.09
N GLN A 24 3.15 13.25 -8.90
CA GLN A 24 3.58 12.53 -7.70
C GLN A 24 3.19 11.05 -7.73
N THR A 25 2.26 10.64 -8.59
CA THR A 25 1.86 9.23 -8.78
C THR A 25 2.51 8.58 -10.00
N GLY A 26 3.45 9.28 -10.66
CA GLY A 26 4.26 8.71 -11.73
C GLY A 26 3.64 8.79 -13.12
N SER A 27 2.62 9.64 -13.31
CA SER A 27 2.02 9.94 -14.62
C SER A 27 3.04 10.38 -15.67
N SER A 28 4.08 11.11 -15.23
CA SER A 28 5.18 11.64 -16.04
C SER A 28 6.48 10.82 -15.94
N GLY A 29 6.45 9.63 -15.35
CA GLY A 29 7.62 8.74 -15.20
C GLY A 29 8.41 8.96 -13.89
N LEU A 30 9.71 8.64 -13.92
CA LEU A 30 10.59 8.63 -12.74
C LEU A 30 11.19 10.03 -12.42
N ASN A 31 10.35 11.02 -12.17
CA ASN A 31 10.78 12.38 -11.80
C ASN A 31 10.90 12.57 -10.27
N SER A 32 11.31 13.76 -9.82
CA SER A 32 11.45 14.10 -8.40
C SER A 32 10.13 14.04 -7.63
N GLU A 33 9.03 14.50 -8.26
CA GLU A 33 7.69 14.49 -7.67
C GLU A 33 7.25 13.05 -7.38
N TYR A 34 7.47 12.13 -8.31
CA TYR A 34 7.18 10.71 -8.10
C TYR A 34 8.07 10.09 -7.02
N GLN A 35 9.34 10.49 -6.89
CA GLN A 35 10.17 10.02 -5.77
C GLN A 35 9.64 10.52 -4.42
N GLN A 36 9.17 11.77 -4.36
CA GLN A 36 8.49 12.30 -3.18
C GLN A 36 7.22 11.50 -2.89
N GLY A 37 6.38 11.27 -3.90
CA GLY A 37 5.17 10.48 -3.74
C GLY A 37 5.44 9.09 -3.21
N ARG A 38 6.45 8.38 -3.74
CA ARG A 38 6.83 7.04 -3.26
C ARG A 38 7.24 7.04 -1.78
N ARG A 39 7.94 8.09 -1.34
CA ARG A 39 8.30 8.27 0.08
C ARG A 39 7.06 8.51 0.93
N LEU A 40 6.14 9.37 0.48
CA LEU A 40 4.87 9.61 1.18
C LEU A 40 4.05 8.32 1.29
N THR A 41 3.98 7.52 0.22
CA THR A 41 3.29 6.23 0.23
C THR A 41 3.88 5.28 1.27
N ALA A 42 5.21 5.16 1.32
CA ALA A 42 5.87 4.33 2.32
C ALA A 42 5.57 4.82 3.75
N ASN A 43 5.57 6.14 3.99
CA ASN A 43 5.27 6.70 5.30
C ASN A 43 3.84 6.40 5.77
N ASP A 44 2.83 6.62 4.93
CA ASP A 44 1.43 6.35 5.28
C ASP A 44 1.18 4.85 5.51
N VAL A 45 1.81 3.99 4.69
CA VAL A 45 1.76 2.54 4.89
C VAL A 45 2.46 2.13 6.19
N ASN A 46 3.61 2.73 6.53
CA ASN A 46 4.30 2.47 7.78
C ASN A 46 3.47 2.90 9.00
N ALA A 47 2.78 4.04 8.92
CA ALA A 47 1.85 4.47 9.96
C ALA A 47 0.69 3.47 10.15
N ALA A 48 0.16 2.91 9.05
CA ALA A 48 -0.84 1.85 9.13
C ALA A 48 -0.26 0.55 9.75
N ILE A 49 0.97 0.18 9.42
CA ILE A 49 1.67 -0.96 10.03
C ILE A 49 1.85 -0.75 11.53
N GLU A 50 2.29 0.43 11.95
CA GLU A 50 2.45 0.78 13.37
C GLU A 50 1.15 0.61 14.15
N GLY A 51 0.03 1.14 13.64
CA GLY A 51 -1.28 0.92 14.27
C GLY A 51 -1.72 -0.55 14.32
N VAL A 52 -1.39 -1.34 13.30
CA VAL A 52 -1.66 -2.79 13.27
C VAL A 52 -0.80 -3.54 14.30
N LEU A 53 0.48 -3.16 14.45
CA LEU A 53 1.39 -3.71 15.47
C LEU A 53 0.93 -3.36 16.88
N GLU A 54 0.48 -2.13 17.12
CA GLU A 54 -0.09 -1.69 18.40
C GLU A 54 -1.33 -2.50 18.79
N ALA A 55 -2.11 -2.97 17.80
CA ALA A 55 -3.23 -3.88 18.01
C ALA A 55 -2.81 -5.34 18.32
N GLY A 56 -1.51 -5.64 18.40
CA GLY A 56 -0.95 -6.95 18.75
C GLY A 56 -0.85 -7.94 17.59
N VAL A 57 -1.06 -7.49 16.35
CA VAL A 57 -0.90 -8.31 15.13
C VAL A 57 0.59 -8.51 14.85
N LYS A 58 0.99 -9.72 14.44
CA LYS A 58 2.41 -10.06 14.17
C LYS A 58 2.67 -10.51 12.74
N GLU A 59 1.62 -10.79 11.97
CA GLU A 59 1.75 -11.18 10.56
C GLU A 59 1.12 -10.11 9.68
N ILE A 60 1.96 -9.32 9.02
CA ILE A 60 1.52 -8.20 8.17
C ILE A 60 2.09 -8.39 6.78
N VAL A 61 1.22 -8.35 5.78
CA VAL A 61 1.60 -8.40 4.37
C VAL A 61 1.13 -7.13 3.69
N VAL A 62 2.04 -6.41 3.05
CA VAL A 62 1.76 -5.22 2.26
C VAL A 62 1.82 -5.57 0.79
N ARG A 63 0.76 -5.24 0.05
CA ARG A 63 0.74 -5.26 -1.39
C ARG A 63 0.87 -3.84 -1.93
N ASP A 64 1.97 -3.60 -2.62
CA ASP A 64 2.07 -2.46 -3.52
C ASP A 64 1.11 -2.68 -4.70
N ALA A 65 0.05 -1.88 -4.77
CA ALA A 65 -1.07 -2.05 -5.68
C ALA A 65 -1.08 -1.04 -6.84
N HIS A 66 -0.39 0.08 -6.69
CA HIS A 66 -0.41 1.19 -7.64
C HIS A 66 0.39 0.88 -8.93
N ALA A 67 -0.16 1.25 -10.10
CA ALA A 67 0.49 1.21 -11.42
C ALA A 67 1.32 -0.06 -11.74
N ARG A 68 2.65 -0.01 -11.63
CA ARG A 68 3.59 -1.13 -11.89
C ARG A 68 3.95 -1.94 -10.65
N LYS A 69 3.37 -1.60 -9.49
CA LYS A 69 3.49 -2.32 -8.21
C LYS A 69 4.93 -2.33 -7.69
N ASN A 70 5.67 -1.27 -7.92
CA ASN A 70 7.09 -1.14 -7.60
C ASN A 70 7.44 0.20 -6.92
N ASN A 71 6.43 0.85 -6.34
CA ASN A 71 6.46 2.17 -5.71
C ASN A 71 7.15 2.12 -4.34
N ILE A 72 6.69 1.28 -3.42
CA ILE A 72 7.31 1.16 -2.10
C ILE A 72 8.68 0.49 -2.26
N LYS A 73 9.76 1.12 -1.79
CA LYS A 73 11.08 0.48 -1.77
C LYS A 73 11.20 -0.41 -0.52
N PRO A 74 11.80 -1.61 -0.60
CA PRO A 74 11.91 -2.51 0.54
C PRO A 74 12.64 -1.87 1.73
N GLU A 75 13.64 -1.04 1.45
CA GLU A 75 14.40 -0.30 2.46
C GLU A 75 13.60 0.80 3.16
N ASP A 76 12.48 1.25 2.56
CA ASP A 76 11.61 2.30 3.12
C ASP A 76 10.42 1.70 3.91
N LEU A 77 10.18 0.38 3.82
CA LEU A 77 9.07 -0.26 4.52
C LEU A 77 9.50 -0.71 5.92
N ASN A 78 8.57 -0.61 6.88
CA ASN A 78 8.71 -1.21 8.19
C ASN A 78 9.04 -2.71 8.08
N LYS A 79 10.17 -3.10 8.70
CA LYS A 79 10.76 -4.45 8.66
C LYS A 79 9.87 -5.56 9.24
N GLU A 80 8.87 -5.21 10.04
CA GLU A 80 7.91 -6.18 10.60
C GLU A 80 6.87 -6.63 9.56
N ALA A 81 6.81 -6.00 8.39
CA ALA A 81 5.90 -6.36 7.30
C ALA A 81 6.62 -7.05 6.14
N THR A 82 5.89 -7.95 5.47
CA THR A 82 6.33 -8.58 4.22
C THR A 82 5.79 -7.81 3.02
N LEU A 83 6.67 -7.37 2.13
CA LEU A 83 6.29 -6.57 0.96
C LEU A 83 6.13 -7.42 -0.31
N LEU A 84 4.95 -7.34 -0.93
CA LEU A 84 4.65 -7.94 -2.23
C LEU A 84 4.75 -6.89 -3.35
N ARG A 85 5.78 -7.00 -4.18
CA ARG A 85 6.07 -6.08 -5.30
C ARG A 85 6.06 -6.77 -6.65
N GLY A 86 5.93 -5.97 -7.71
CA GLY A 86 6.08 -6.35 -9.10
C GLY A 86 4.85 -6.95 -9.76
N THR A 87 5.04 -7.27 -11.03
CA THR A 87 4.09 -7.89 -11.96
C THR A 87 4.74 -9.11 -12.64
N PRO A 88 3.99 -10.11 -13.13
CA PRO A 88 2.53 -10.23 -13.09
C PRO A 88 2.04 -10.85 -11.78
N LYS A 89 0.90 -10.35 -11.27
CA LYS A 89 0.14 -11.03 -10.22
C LYS A 89 -1.34 -11.03 -10.62
N PRO A 90 -2.00 -12.20 -10.66
CA PRO A 90 -3.44 -12.25 -10.84
C PRO A 90 -4.13 -11.49 -9.70
N TYR A 91 -5.35 -10.99 -9.95
CA TYR A 91 -6.20 -10.26 -8.98
C TYR A 91 -5.78 -8.82 -8.66
N GLY A 92 -4.92 -8.20 -9.48
CA GLY A 92 -4.71 -6.75 -9.46
C GLY A 92 -4.25 -6.21 -8.10
N PRO A 93 -4.94 -5.21 -7.52
CA PRO A 93 -4.61 -4.63 -6.20
C PRO A 93 -4.61 -5.64 -5.03
N MET A 94 -5.30 -6.77 -5.19
CA MET A 94 -5.46 -7.80 -4.16
C MET A 94 -4.64 -9.06 -4.42
N GLY A 95 -3.68 -9.02 -5.35
CA GLY A 95 -2.79 -10.14 -5.61
C GLY A 95 -2.01 -10.56 -4.35
N GLY A 96 -2.22 -11.81 -3.90
CA GLY A 96 -1.63 -12.35 -2.67
C GLY A 96 -2.60 -12.43 -1.48
N PHE A 97 -3.78 -11.82 -1.60
CA PHE A 97 -4.87 -11.98 -0.63
C PHE A 97 -5.58 -13.33 -0.82
N ASN A 98 -5.96 -13.98 0.27
CA ASN A 98 -6.68 -15.26 0.31
C ASN A 98 -7.45 -15.39 1.64
N GLY A 99 -8.04 -16.56 1.93
CA GLY A 99 -8.81 -16.80 3.15
C GLY A 99 -8.00 -16.92 4.46
N GLU A 100 -6.69 -16.68 4.46
CA GLU A 100 -5.86 -16.80 5.66
C GLU A 100 -5.77 -15.53 6.50
N TYR A 101 -6.18 -14.39 5.96
CA TYR A 101 -6.12 -13.08 6.60
C TYR A 101 -7.40 -12.79 7.38
N ASP A 102 -7.25 -12.18 8.55
CA ASP A 102 -8.37 -11.81 9.42
C ASP A 102 -8.91 -10.41 9.10
N ALA A 103 -8.09 -9.56 8.47
CA ALA A 103 -8.48 -8.22 8.03
C ALA A 103 -7.70 -7.76 6.80
N VAL A 104 -8.31 -6.81 6.08
CA VAL A 104 -7.68 -6.05 5.00
C VAL A 104 -7.79 -4.55 5.27
N LEU A 105 -6.70 -3.82 5.06
CA LEU A 105 -6.68 -2.36 5.03
C LEU A 105 -6.41 -1.89 3.61
N TYR A 106 -7.18 -0.91 3.15
CA TYR A 106 -6.96 -0.21 1.89
C TYR A 106 -6.38 1.16 2.20
N VAL A 107 -5.12 1.39 1.83
CA VAL A 107 -4.37 2.60 2.16
C VAL A 107 -4.05 3.36 0.87
N GLY A 108 -4.28 4.68 0.87
CA GLY A 108 -3.98 5.52 -0.29
C GLY A 108 -4.94 5.34 -1.48
N TYR A 109 -6.12 4.76 -1.26
CA TYR A 109 -7.11 4.55 -2.30
C TYR A 109 -7.87 5.82 -2.64
N HIS A 110 -8.38 5.88 -3.88
CA HIS A 110 -9.08 7.03 -4.41
C HIS A 110 -10.54 6.69 -4.81
N ALA A 111 -11.33 7.74 -5.05
CA ALA A 111 -12.69 7.57 -5.53
C ALA A 111 -12.74 6.90 -6.91
N LYS A 112 -13.79 6.12 -7.16
CA LYS A 112 -13.99 5.46 -8.45
C LYS A 112 -14.16 6.52 -9.56
N ALA A 113 -13.70 6.22 -10.77
CA ALA A 113 -13.95 7.02 -11.96
C ALA A 113 -15.46 7.35 -12.11
N GLY A 114 -15.76 8.63 -12.34
CA GLY A 114 -17.12 9.13 -12.48
C GLY A 114 -17.85 9.41 -11.17
N THR A 115 -17.18 9.35 -10.01
CA THR A 115 -17.76 9.80 -8.73
C THR A 115 -17.93 11.33 -8.74
N PRO A 116 -19.15 11.86 -8.58
CA PRO A 116 -19.35 13.31 -8.58
C PRO A 116 -18.72 13.99 -7.34
N ASN A 117 -18.02 15.12 -7.56
CA ASN A 117 -17.42 15.96 -6.51
C ASN A 117 -16.41 15.24 -5.59
N ALA A 118 -15.71 14.24 -6.12
CA ALA A 118 -14.63 13.54 -5.42
C ALA A 118 -13.25 14.01 -5.88
#